data_AF-A0A4P5VZX8-F1
#
_entry.id   AF-A0A4P5VZX8-F1
#
_cell.length_a   1.000
_cell.length_b   1.000
_cell.length_c   1.000
_cell.angle_alpha   90.00
_cell.angle_beta   90.00
_cell.angle_gamma   90.00
#
_symmetry.space_group_name_H-M   'P 1'
#
loop_
_entity.id
_entity.type
_entity.pdbx_description
1 polymer ?
#
loop_
_entity_poly.entity_id
_entity_poly.type
_entity_poly.pdbx_seq_one_letter_code
_entity_poly.pdbx_strand_id
1 'polypeptide(L)'
;MTLLLLLVPAFAGEVFASIDPEITQGMGGTWARYHATEAGYWFFQVAGSDGWMEDVAEDLSGYDDRARIQLTHVANLQDTQVERCPDGGWLLIGSYTIDSFDDSSAAWRFEEDFTERWHFTIAERDPSHKHNDMVVVCTPLTEGVIFDGGEGSSGGQPEFIEVTGGELGKSYPLQVGAQGASAAFREEDSMTLVVDANGAGSEEVRVHVFDAEWNETDKVIVPLSGGKAKWPQRFQPYGDGWLLTYLTNTGAGPDGDIWLAALDADFNLIERIQVTDNGENDNRPWFARRGSSVVVSYDRNVQPRATFVRLADAGGDDGLPDTGEGADDGDDTGEGGGDSADTADGVGGGGDVECLCAAGSPLASGAGILLGAAAVLGARRPSRSGRTPCRPT
;
A
#
# COMPACT_ATOMS: atom_id res chain seq x y z
N MET A 1 10.95 -30.43 38.87
CA MET A 1 9.77 -30.77 38.07
C MET A 1 9.90 -29.94 36.80
N THR A 2 10.45 -30.54 35.75
CA THR A 2 10.76 -29.86 34.48
C THR A 2 9.51 -29.92 33.62
N LEU A 3 8.83 -28.79 33.46
CA LEU A 3 7.72 -28.66 32.54
C LEU A 3 8.32 -28.63 31.12
N LEU A 4 8.21 -29.74 30.39
CA LEU A 4 8.46 -29.75 28.94
C LEU A 4 7.31 -28.97 28.30
N LEU A 5 7.56 -27.71 27.93
CA LEU A 5 6.70 -27.01 26.97
C LEU A 5 6.85 -27.74 25.64
N LEU A 6 5.78 -28.44 25.23
CA LEU A 6 5.61 -28.88 23.86
C LEU A 6 5.39 -27.62 23.02
N LEU A 7 6.48 -27.11 22.43
CA LEU A 7 6.40 -26.18 21.32
C LEU A 7 5.70 -26.93 20.18
N VAL A 8 4.41 -26.67 20.01
CA VAL A 8 3.69 -27.09 18.81
C VAL A 8 4.33 -26.30 17.66
N PRO A 9 4.82 -26.96 16.58
CA PRO A 9 5.42 -26.24 15.47
C PRO A 9 4.41 -25.24 14.87
N ALA A 10 4.88 -24.02 14.62
CA ALA A 10 4.08 -22.84 14.26
C ALA A 10 3.25 -22.99 12.98
N PHE A 11 3.52 -23.96 12.11
CA PHE A 11 2.62 -24.34 11.01
C PHE A 11 2.77 -25.84 10.76
N ALA A 12 1.73 -26.62 11.02
CA ALA A 12 1.77 -28.09 10.87
C ALA A 12 1.29 -28.58 9.48
N GLY A 13 1.27 -27.72 8.47
CA GLY A 13 0.75 -28.02 7.13
C GLY A 13 1.04 -26.92 6.10
N GLU A 14 0.47 -27.08 4.91
CA GLU A 14 0.47 -26.05 3.86
C GLU A 14 -0.25 -24.78 4.37
N VAL A 15 0.29 -23.61 4.06
CA VAL A 15 -0.31 -22.30 4.34
C VAL A 15 -1.21 -21.87 3.18
N PHE A 16 -0.78 -22.09 1.94
CA PHE A 16 -1.50 -21.67 0.74
C PHE A 16 -2.17 -22.88 0.07
N ALA A 17 -3.50 -22.89 0.00
CA ALA A 17 -4.28 -24.01 -0.53
C ALA A 17 -4.49 -23.92 -2.05
N SER A 18 -4.78 -22.72 -2.57
CA SER A 18 -5.01 -22.51 -4.00
C SER A 18 -4.86 -21.04 -4.41
N ILE A 19 -4.70 -20.82 -5.72
CA ILE A 19 -4.77 -19.51 -6.37
C ILE A 19 -5.85 -19.54 -7.45
N ASP A 20 -6.71 -18.53 -7.44
CA ASP A 20 -7.79 -18.36 -8.41
C ASP A 20 -7.25 -17.63 -9.67
N PRO A 21 -7.96 -17.72 -10.82
CA PRO A 21 -7.57 -16.97 -12.01
C PRO A 21 -7.49 -15.45 -11.77
N GLU A 22 -6.61 -14.78 -12.51
CA GLU A 22 -6.50 -13.31 -12.51
C GLU A 22 -7.83 -12.65 -12.90
N ILE A 23 -8.20 -11.63 -12.13
CA ILE A 23 -9.34 -10.74 -12.32
C ILE A 23 -8.81 -9.39 -12.80
N THR A 24 -9.51 -8.79 -13.76
CA THR A 24 -9.29 -7.42 -14.20
C THR A 24 -10.53 -6.57 -13.95
N GLN A 25 -10.32 -5.36 -13.44
CA GLN A 25 -11.39 -4.36 -13.29
C GLN A 25 -11.74 -3.66 -14.62
N GLY A 26 -11.02 -3.97 -15.70
CA GLY A 26 -11.32 -3.42 -17.02
C GLY A 26 -11.05 -1.92 -17.17
N MET A 27 -10.26 -1.35 -16.26
CA MET A 27 -9.97 0.08 -16.21
C MET A 27 -8.46 0.38 -16.18
N GLY A 28 -8.10 1.65 -16.39
CA GLY A 28 -6.72 2.13 -16.29
C GLY A 28 -6.45 2.79 -14.94
N GLY A 29 -5.24 2.59 -14.41
CA GLY A 29 -4.80 3.13 -13.13
C GLY A 29 -3.56 2.43 -12.60
N THR A 30 -2.94 3.01 -11.57
CA THR A 30 -1.83 2.42 -10.81
C THR A 30 -2.20 2.34 -9.33
N TRP A 31 -1.35 1.70 -8.53
CA TRP A 31 -1.51 1.64 -7.07
C TRP A 31 -2.80 0.96 -6.63
N ALA A 32 -3.14 -0.14 -7.31
CA ALA A 32 -4.31 -0.96 -7.02
C ALA A 32 -4.17 -1.63 -5.64
N ARG A 33 -4.92 -1.12 -4.65
CA ARG A 33 -4.88 -1.59 -3.26
C ARG A 33 -6.29 -1.94 -2.80
N TYR A 34 -6.51 -3.18 -2.39
CA TYR A 34 -7.74 -3.56 -1.71
C TYR A 34 -7.54 -3.48 -0.20
N HIS A 35 -8.61 -3.17 0.53
CA HIS A 35 -8.68 -3.33 1.97
C HIS A 35 -9.98 -4.04 2.31
N ALA A 36 -9.91 -5.09 3.13
CA ALA A 36 -11.09 -5.87 3.48
C ALA A 36 -12.10 -5.04 4.27
N THR A 37 -13.38 -5.32 4.05
CA THR A 37 -14.51 -4.84 4.83
C THR A 37 -15.41 -6.02 5.18
N GLU A 38 -16.43 -5.80 6.00
CA GLU A 38 -17.44 -6.83 6.31
C GLU A 38 -18.31 -7.19 5.10
N ALA A 39 -18.55 -6.23 4.19
CA ALA A 39 -19.40 -6.45 3.02
C ALA A 39 -18.60 -6.89 1.79
N GLY A 40 -17.32 -6.53 1.70
CA GLY A 40 -16.50 -6.75 0.52
C GLY A 40 -15.10 -6.19 0.71
N TYR A 41 -14.72 -5.25 -0.15
CA TYR A 41 -13.44 -4.56 -0.09
C TYR A 41 -13.59 -3.10 -0.50
N TRP A 42 -12.85 -2.22 0.17
CA TRP A 42 -12.51 -0.93 -0.42
C TRP A 42 -11.41 -1.12 -1.45
N PHE A 43 -11.63 -0.64 -2.66
CA PHE A 43 -10.65 -0.64 -3.75
C PHE A 43 -10.12 0.76 -3.98
N PHE A 44 -8.82 0.96 -3.77
CA PHE A 44 -8.11 2.22 -3.97
C PHE A 44 -7.20 2.16 -5.19
N GLN A 45 -7.05 3.30 -5.87
CA GLN A 45 -6.14 3.44 -7.01
C GLN A 45 -5.82 4.90 -7.30
N VAL A 46 -4.78 5.12 -8.11
CA VAL A 46 -4.52 6.39 -8.79
C VAL A 46 -4.99 6.31 -10.23
N ALA A 47 -5.87 7.23 -10.62
CA ALA A 47 -6.39 7.34 -11.98
C ALA A 47 -6.58 8.80 -12.37
N GLY A 48 -6.17 9.18 -13.59
CA GLY A 48 -6.32 10.55 -14.07
C GLY A 48 -5.60 11.61 -13.22
N SER A 49 -4.51 11.22 -12.54
CA SER A 49 -3.72 12.06 -11.64
C SER A 49 -4.35 12.38 -10.27
N ASP A 50 -5.39 11.67 -9.88
CA ASP A 50 -6.01 11.75 -8.56
C ASP A 50 -6.13 10.34 -7.93
N GLY A 51 -6.24 10.30 -6.61
CA GLY A 51 -6.56 9.12 -5.83
C GLY A 51 -8.07 8.92 -5.78
N TRP A 52 -8.49 7.68 -6.00
CA TRP A 52 -9.89 7.27 -6.05
C TRP A 52 -10.10 6.05 -5.19
N MET A 53 -11.36 5.86 -4.81
CA MET A 53 -11.81 4.66 -4.14
C MET A 53 -13.19 4.22 -4.55
N GLU A 54 -13.49 2.96 -4.29
CA GLU A 54 -14.82 2.40 -4.48
C GLU A 54 -15.06 1.19 -3.57
N ASP A 55 -16.33 0.94 -3.21
CA ASP A 55 -16.74 -0.32 -2.58
C ASP A 55 -16.91 -1.39 -3.65
N VAL A 56 -16.29 -2.55 -3.47
CA VAL A 56 -16.50 -3.70 -4.34
C VAL A 56 -16.95 -4.91 -3.53
N ALA A 57 -17.75 -5.76 -4.17
CA ALA A 57 -18.27 -6.96 -3.52
C ALA A 57 -17.15 -7.95 -3.16
N GLU A 58 -17.48 -8.94 -2.33
CA GLU A 58 -16.53 -9.98 -1.88
C GLU A 58 -15.85 -10.74 -3.04
N ASP A 59 -16.52 -10.89 -4.19
CA ASP A 59 -15.98 -11.52 -5.39
C ASP A 59 -15.25 -10.53 -6.33
N LEU A 60 -14.99 -9.31 -5.85
CA LEU A 60 -14.44 -8.16 -6.57
C LEU A 60 -15.30 -7.68 -7.75
N SER A 61 -16.55 -8.13 -7.84
CA SER A 61 -17.52 -7.60 -8.79
C SER A 61 -18.11 -6.27 -8.29
N GLY A 62 -18.83 -5.59 -9.17
CA GLY A 62 -19.57 -4.38 -8.82
C GLY A 62 -18.84 -3.05 -9.02
N TYR A 63 -17.58 -3.06 -9.48
CA TYR A 63 -16.87 -1.83 -9.84
C TYR A 63 -17.67 -1.01 -10.88
N ASP A 64 -17.94 0.25 -10.54
CA ASP A 64 -18.62 1.27 -11.32
C ASP A 64 -17.85 2.60 -11.22
N ASP A 65 -17.18 2.96 -12.32
CA ASP A 65 -16.42 4.21 -12.46
C ASP A 65 -17.22 5.50 -12.14
N ARG A 66 -18.56 5.41 -12.07
CA ARG A 66 -19.45 6.52 -11.69
C ARG A 66 -19.74 6.59 -10.20
N ALA A 67 -19.55 5.50 -9.47
CA ALA A 67 -19.79 5.40 -8.04
C ALA A 67 -18.54 5.69 -7.21
N ARG A 68 -17.35 5.73 -7.83
CA ARG A 68 -16.10 6.05 -7.14
C ARG A 68 -16.10 7.43 -6.46
N ILE A 69 -15.40 7.51 -5.34
CA ILE A 69 -15.19 8.73 -4.57
C ILE A 69 -13.77 9.25 -4.86
N GLN A 70 -13.64 10.54 -5.16
CA GLN A 70 -12.34 11.20 -5.28
C GLN A 70 -11.80 11.47 -3.89
N LEU A 71 -10.61 10.96 -3.59
CA LEU A 71 -9.95 11.13 -2.28
C LEU A 71 -9.00 12.31 -2.24
N THR A 72 -8.37 12.64 -3.37
CA THR A 72 -7.33 13.65 -3.41
C THR A 72 -7.68 14.77 -4.37
N HIS A 73 -7.10 15.94 -4.13
CA HIS A 73 -7.27 17.14 -4.96
C HIS A 73 -5.93 17.84 -5.25
N VAL A 74 -4.81 17.13 -5.06
CA VAL A 74 -3.51 17.58 -5.55
C VAL A 74 -3.37 17.08 -6.98
N ALA A 75 -3.53 17.97 -7.94
CA ALA A 75 -3.34 17.61 -9.35
C ALA A 75 -1.95 16.98 -9.54
N ASN A 76 -1.85 16.02 -10.45
CA ASN A 76 -0.60 15.34 -10.81
C ASN A 76 -0.03 14.44 -9.70
N LEU A 77 -0.91 13.72 -9.01
CA LEU A 77 -0.55 12.62 -8.11
C LEU A 77 0.19 11.51 -8.88
N GLN A 78 1.29 11.00 -8.32
CA GLN A 78 2.07 9.91 -8.93
C GLN A 78 1.96 8.63 -8.09
N ASP A 79 2.43 8.70 -6.84
CA ASP A 79 2.47 7.58 -5.92
C ASP A 79 1.58 7.81 -4.72
N THR A 80 0.97 6.73 -4.24
CA THR A 80 0.10 6.77 -3.07
C THR A 80 0.27 5.52 -2.24
N GLN A 81 0.08 5.69 -0.94
CA GLN A 81 -0.20 4.60 -0.04
C GLN A 81 -1.32 5.02 0.91
N VAL A 82 -2.16 4.05 1.23
CA VAL A 82 -3.29 4.19 2.13
C VAL A 82 -3.22 3.10 3.17
N GLU A 83 -3.46 3.47 4.42
CA GLU A 83 -3.51 2.57 5.55
C GLU A 83 -4.75 2.83 6.38
N ARG A 84 -5.33 1.74 6.88
CA ARG A 84 -6.39 1.83 7.88
C ARG A 84 -5.75 2.08 9.23
N CYS A 85 -6.34 3.01 9.98
CA CYS A 85 -5.90 3.38 11.31
C CYS A 85 -6.68 2.58 12.37
N PRO A 86 -6.12 2.37 13.58
CA PRO A 86 -6.79 1.61 14.65
C PRO A 86 -8.12 2.21 15.12
N ASP A 87 -8.35 3.49 14.87
CA ASP A 87 -9.62 4.17 15.18
C ASP A 87 -10.70 3.95 14.10
N GLY A 88 -10.45 3.08 13.12
CA GLY A 88 -11.35 2.75 12.01
C GLY A 88 -11.24 3.68 10.81
N GLY A 89 -10.63 4.86 10.97
CA GLY A 89 -10.42 5.80 9.87
C GLY A 89 -9.21 5.44 8.99
N TRP A 90 -8.83 6.37 8.12
CA TRP A 90 -7.84 6.12 7.07
C TRP A 90 -6.80 7.22 6.98
N LEU A 91 -5.54 6.84 6.76
CA LEU A 91 -4.45 7.74 6.43
C LEU A 91 -4.02 7.46 4.99
N LEU A 92 -4.15 8.45 4.12
CA LEU A 92 -3.63 8.41 2.75
C LEU A 92 -2.48 9.41 2.65
N ILE A 93 -1.36 8.97 2.08
CA ILE A 93 -0.24 9.85 1.77
C ILE A 93 0.11 9.65 0.31
N GLY A 94 0.38 10.76 -0.36
CA GLY A 94 0.53 10.83 -1.80
C GLY A 94 1.68 11.73 -2.21
N SER A 95 2.45 11.31 -3.22
CA SER A 95 3.42 12.16 -3.90
C SER A 95 2.79 12.82 -5.12
N TYR A 96 3.23 14.02 -5.44
CA TYR A 96 2.77 14.74 -6.62
C TYR A 96 3.90 15.56 -7.22
N THR A 97 3.72 15.92 -8.49
CA THR A 97 4.75 16.62 -9.27
C THR A 97 4.35 18.05 -9.53
N ILE A 98 5.17 19.00 -9.08
CA ILE A 98 5.06 20.41 -9.44
C ILE A 98 6.06 20.79 -10.54
N ASP A 99 7.37 20.63 -10.26
CA ASP A 99 8.45 21.00 -11.18
C ASP A 99 9.22 19.77 -11.67
N SER A 100 9.44 18.79 -10.80
CA SER A 100 10.08 17.50 -11.13
C SER A 100 9.30 16.33 -10.57
N PHE A 101 9.48 15.15 -11.19
CA PHE A 101 8.83 13.91 -10.79
C PHE A 101 9.00 13.66 -9.28
N ASP A 102 7.88 13.49 -8.58
CA ASP A 102 7.81 13.25 -7.13
C ASP A 102 8.60 14.23 -6.26
N ASP A 103 8.48 15.53 -6.55
CA ASP A 103 9.14 16.58 -5.78
C ASP A 103 8.34 17.08 -4.58
N SER A 104 7.11 16.60 -4.40
CA SER A 104 6.18 17.07 -3.37
C SER A 104 5.34 15.93 -2.80
N SER A 105 4.83 16.10 -1.59
CA SER A 105 3.97 15.11 -0.92
C SER A 105 2.91 15.77 -0.02
N ALA A 106 1.79 15.09 0.15
CA ALA A 106 0.65 15.52 0.96
C ALA A 106 0.04 14.34 1.72
N ALA A 107 -0.61 14.65 2.84
CA ALA A 107 -1.37 13.70 3.64
C ALA A 107 -2.84 14.09 3.72
N TRP A 108 -3.70 13.08 3.79
CA TRP A 108 -5.12 13.18 4.06
C TRP A 108 -5.51 12.18 5.13
N ARG A 109 -6.34 12.63 6.06
CA ARG A 109 -6.94 11.77 7.08
C ARG A 109 -8.44 11.76 6.87
N PHE A 110 -9.00 10.57 6.89
CA PHE A 110 -10.44 10.36 6.74
C PHE A 110 -11.02 9.63 7.94
N GLU A 111 -12.30 9.87 8.17
CA GLU A 111 -13.19 9.01 8.96
C GLU A 111 -13.34 7.63 8.28
N GLU A 112 -13.98 6.68 8.97
CA GLU A 112 -14.28 5.34 8.40
C GLU A 112 -15.12 5.41 7.12
N ASP A 113 -16.04 6.38 7.03
CA ASP A 113 -16.91 6.63 5.87
C ASP A 113 -16.26 7.51 4.78
N PHE A 114 -14.96 7.75 4.90
CA PHE A 114 -14.16 8.61 4.04
C PHE A 114 -14.52 10.09 4.03
N THR A 115 -15.23 10.57 5.04
CA THR A 115 -15.30 12.01 5.31
C THR A 115 -13.91 12.53 5.68
N GLU A 116 -13.41 13.52 4.94
CA GLU A 116 -12.10 14.13 5.22
C GLU A 116 -12.11 14.84 6.59
N ARG A 117 -11.20 14.43 7.49
CA ARG A 117 -10.92 15.12 8.76
C ARG A 117 -9.96 16.29 8.57
N TRP A 118 -8.89 16.05 7.83
CA TRP A 118 -7.87 17.05 7.50
C TRP A 118 -7.04 16.62 6.30
N HIS A 119 -6.42 17.60 5.63
CA HIS A 119 -5.36 17.39 4.66
C HIS A 119 -4.32 18.51 4.77
N PHE A 120 -3.06 18.22 4.44
CA PHE A 120 -2.02 19.24 4.33
C PHE A 120 -0.84 18.76 3.49
N THR A 121 -0.02 19.71 3.02
CA THR A 121 1.23 19.44 2.30
C THR A 121 2.34 19.10 3.28
N ILE A 122 2.90 17.90 3.15
CA ILE A 122 4.07 17.45 3.94
C ILE A 122 5.32 18.16 3.44
N ALA A 123 5.54 18.14 2.13
CA ALA A 123 6.69 18.76 1.49
C ALA A 123 6.31 19.30 0.12
N GLU A 124 6.89 20.45 -0.26
CA GLU A 124 6.68 21.09 -1.55
C GLU A 124 8.02 21.40 -2.22
N ARG A 125 8.28 20.79 -3.38
CA ARG A 125 9.56 20.91 -4.11
C ARG A 125 10.78 20.62 -3.22
N ASP A 126 10.68 19.61 -2.38
CA ASP A 126 11.72 19.25 -1.43
C ASP A 126 12.62 18.15 -1.98
N PRO A 127 13.87 18.47 -2.38
CA PRO A 127 14.80 17.48 -2.90
C PRO A 127 15.52 16.68 -1.81
N SER A 128 15.27 16.96 -0.52
CA SER A 128 15.96 16.26 0.57
C SER A 128 15.47 14.81 0.73
N HIS A 129 14.27 14.53 0.23
CA HIS A 129 13.61 13.23 0.26
C HIS A 129 13.19 12.76 -1.13
N LYS A 130 13.06 11.44 -1.25
CA LYS A 130 12.30 10.83 -2.33
C LYS A 130 10.88 10.62 -1.84
N HIS A 131 9.92 11.29 -2.48
CA HIS A 131 8.51 11.19 -2.12
C HIS A 131 7.81 9.99 -2.77
N ASN A 132 8.47 9.33 -3.72
CA ASN A 132 7.99 8.16 -4.44
C ASN A 132 8.13 6.87 -3.59
N ASP A 133 7.25 5.89 -3.82
CA ASP A 133 7.24 4.60 -3.12
C ASP A 133 7.40 4.67 -1.57
N MET A 134 6.82 5.69 -0.94
CA MET A 134 6.86 5.91 0.52
C MET A 134 6.15 4.81 1.31
N VAL A 135 6.42 4.70 2.62
CA VAL A 135 5.71 3.78 3.53
C VAL A 135 4.81 4.57 4.47
N VAL A 136 3.50 4.29 4.46
CA VAL A 136 2.57 4.89 5.44
C VAL A 136 2.48 4.01 6.66
N VAL A 137 2.43 4.63 7.84
CA VAL A 137 2.31 3.97 9.12
C VAL A 137 1.12 4.59 9.84
N CYS A 138 0.12 3.75 10.17
CA CYS A 138 -0.99 4.15 11.04
C CYS A 138 -1.19 3.08 12.12
N THR A 139 -0.65 3.32 13.32
CA THR A 139 -0.67 2.38 14.44
C THR A 139 -1.23 3.06 15.69
N PRO A 140 -1.51 2.33 16.78
CA PRO A 140 -1.98 2.95 18.03
C PRO A 140 -0.96 3.92 18.65
N LEU A 141 0.31 3.85 18.22
CA LEU A 141 1.41 4.64 18.76
C LEU A 141 1.69 5.88 17.91
N THR A 142 1.54 5.79 16.60
CA THR A 142 2.00 6.83 15.69
C THR A 142 1.26 6.79 14.34
N GLU A 143 1.14 7.97 13.74
CA GLU A 143 0.64 8.18 12.39
C GLU A 143 1.75 8.93 11.62
N GLY A 144 2.10 8.48 10.42
CA GLY A 144 3.15 9.15 9.65
C GLY A 144 3.57 8.43 8.38
N VAL A 145 4.70 8.87 7.84
CA VAL A 145 5.28 8.36 6.60
C VAL A 145 6.78 8.16 6.73
N ILE A 146 7.29 7.11 6.10
CA ILE A 146 8.71 6.90 5.89
C ILE A 146 9.05 7.28 4.45
N PHE A 147 9.96 8.23 4.28
CA PHE A 147 10.57 8.57 3.00
C PHE A 147 11.99 8.03 2.89
N ASP A 148 12.40 7.73 1.66
CA ASP A 148 13.81 7.43 1.38
C ASP A 148 14.60 8.75 1.28
N GLY A 149 15.91 8.65 1.49
CA GLY A 149 16.83 9.75 1.29
C GLY A 149 16.85 10.25 -0.16
N GLY A 150 16.93 11.57 -0.35
CA GLY A 150 17.15 12.19 -1.65
C GLY A 150 18.46 11.73 -2.33
N GLU A 151 18.62 12.01 -3.63
CA GLU A 151 19.87 11.70 -4.33
C GLU A 151 20.97 12.76 -4.11
N GLY A 152 22.24 12.31 -4.13
CA GLY A 152 23.41 13.20 -4.15
C GLY A 152 24.00 13.54 -2.78
N SER A 153 24.93 14.50 -2.73
CA SER A 153 25.66 14.87 -1.50
C SER A 153 24.79 15.56 -0.44
N SER A 154 23.57 15.94 -0.79
CA SER A 154 22.53 16.52 0.08
C SER A 154 21.41 15.54 0.39
N GLY A 155 21.46 14.31 -0.16
CA GLY A 155 20.47 13.28 0.12
C GLY A 155 20.39 13.02 1.61
N GLY A 156 19.20 13.20 2.19
CA GLY A 156 18.94 12.83 3.57
C GLY A 156 19.18 11.33 3.78
N GLN A 157 19.28 10.92 5.04
CA GLN A 157 19.02 9.51 5.36
C GLN A 157 17.50 9.29 5.31
N PRO A 158 17.04 8.06 5.04
CA PRO A 158 15.64 7.69 5.21
C PRO A 158 15.11 8.18 6.56
N GLU A 159 13.87 8.67 6.60
CA GLU A 159 13.29 9.19 7.84
C GLU A 159 11.82 8.86 7.95
N PHE A 160 11.38 8.55 9.18
CA PHE A 160 9.98 8.60 9.55
C PHE A 160 9.63 10.02 9.97
N ILE A 161 8.53 10.55 9.42
CA ILE A 161 7.97 11.85 9.76
C ILE A 161 6.58 11.60 10.35
N GLU A 162 6.37 12.02 11.59
CA GLU A 162 5.05 12.01 12.23
C GLU A 162 4.10 12.97 11.49
N VAL A 163 2.90 12.49 11.21
CA VAL A 163 1.80 13.24 10.57
C VAL A 163 0.58 13.06 11.46
N THR A 164 0.30 14.02 12.34
CA THR A 164 -0.81 13.90 13.29
C THR A 164 -1.55 15.23 13.43
N GLY A 165 -2.87 15.17 13.58
CA GLY A 165 -3.68 16.37 13.79
C GLY A 165 -3.62 17.41 12.67
N GLY A 166 -3.25 17.02 11.45
CA GLY A 166 -3.09 17.93 10.32
C GLY A 166 -1.81 18.77 10.34
N GLU A 167 -0.78 18.33 11.07
CA GLU A 167 0.52 18.98 11.10
C GLU A 167 1.68 17.95 11.11
N LEU A 168 2.89 18.45 10.82
CA LEU A 168 4.11 17.66 10.96
C LEU A 168 4.55 17.59 12.42
N GLY A 169 4.79 16.38 12.90
CA GLY A 169 5.37 16.11 14.21
C GLY A 169 6.89 16.00 14.17
N LYS A 170 7.43 15.07 14.97
CA LYS A 170 8.87 14.79 14.99
C LYS A 170 9.29 13.99 13.75
N SER A 171 10.56 14.14 13.38
CA SER A 171 11.21 13.24 12.42
C SER A 171 12.28 12.38 13.10
N TYR A 172 12.39 11.15 12.61
CA TYR A 172 13.29 10.13 13.15
C TYR A 172 14.11 9.55 12.00
N PRO A 173 15.44 9.70 12.03
CA PRO A 173 16.28 9.10 11.00
C PRO A 173 16.30 7.58 11.14
N LEU A 174 16.12 6.89 10.03
CA LEU A 174 16.06 5.43 9.97
C LEU A 174 17.21 4.87 9.14
N GLN A 175 17.49 3.58 9.33
CA GLN A 175 18.45 2.81 8.54
C GLN A 175 17.74 1.78 7.66
N VAL A 176 16.66 2.22 7.00
CA VAL A 176 15.80 1.40 6.13
C VAL A 176 15.84 1.93 4.70
N GLY A 177 15.90 1.07 3.69
CA GLY A 177 15.64 1.45 2.31
C GLY A 177 14.14 1.58 2.09
N ALA A 178 13.58 2.78 2.26
CA ALA A 178 12.13 2.95 2.24
C ALA A 178 11.48 2.70 0.88
N GLN A 179 12.24 2.81 -0.22
CA GLN A 179 11.70 2.68 -1.57
C GLN A 179 11.05 1.31 -1.81
N GLY A 180 9.72 1.29 -1.79
CA GLY A 180 8.89 0.10 -1.94
C GLY A 180 8.90 -0.83 -0.72
N ALA A 181 9.27 -0.31 0.45
CA ALA A 181 9.14 -1.01 1.71
C ALA A 181 7.67 -1.09 2.16
N SER A 182 7.43 -1.77 3.27
CA SER A 182 6.14 -1.81 3.96
C SER A 182 6.34 -1.77 5.46
N ALA A 183 5.28 -1.45 6.19
CA ALA A 183 5.27 -1.49 7.63
C ALA A 183 4.12 -2.35 8.17
N ALA A 184 4.32 -2.88 9.36
CA ALA A 184 3.30 -3.56 10.13
C ALA A 184 3.44 -3.21 11.61
N PHE A 185 2.39 -3.47 12.39
CA PHE A 185 2.40 -3.31 13.84
C PHE A 185 2.27 -4.66 14.52
N ARG A 186 3.09 -4.91 15.54
CA ARG A 186 3.01 -6.08 16.41
C ARG A 186 2.46 -5.66 17.76
N GLU A 187 1.21 -6.05 18.01
CA GLU A 187 0.47 -5.60 19.19
C GLU A 187 1.03 -6.17 20.50
N GLU A 188 1.53 -7.40 20.49
CA GLU A 188 1.98 -8.12 21.71
C GLU A 188 3.06 -7.37 22.49
N ASP A 189 3.93 -6.64 21.79
CA ASP A 189 5.03 -5.89 22.36
C ASP A 189 5.05 -4.41 21.94
N SER A 190 3.99 -3.94 21.28
CA SER A 190 3.85 -2.57 20.81
C SER A 190 5.00 -2.13 19.90
N MET A 191 5.42 -2.99 18.97
CA MET A 191 6.54 -2.71 18.06
C MET A 191 6.07 -2.39 16.65
N THR A 192 6.77 -1.48 15.99
CA THR A 192 6.60 -1.22 14.55
C THR A 192 7.65 -2.02 13.78
N LEU A 193 7.21 -2.75 12.76
CA LEU A 193 8.06 -3.54 11.89
C LEU A 193 8.11 -2.86 10.53
N VAL A 194 9.31 -2.67 9.98
CA VAL A 194 9.49 -2.16 8.61
C VAL A 194 10.24 -3.20 7.81
N VAL A 195 9.69 -3.58 6.65
CA VAL A 195 10.27 -4.57 5.76
C VAL A 195 10.75 -3.91 4.48
N ASP A 196 12.03 -4.10 4.15
CA ASP A 196 12.62 -3.60 2.92
C ASP A 196 13.43 -4.65 2.16
N ALA A 197 13.82 -4.34 0.92
CA ALA A 197 14.77 -5.17 0.19
C ALA A 197 16.19 -4.91 0.71
N ASN A 198 17.01 -5.97 0.84
CA ASN A 198 18.42 -5.85 1.24
C ASN A 198 19.33 -5.34 0.10
N GLY A 199 18.95 -4.22 -0.51
CA GLY A 199 19.63 -3.59 -1.63
C GLY A 199 19.31 -4.22 -2.99
N ALA A 200 19.68 -3.48 -4.04
CA ALA A 200 19.44 -3.90 -5.41
C ALA A 200 20.14 -5.23 -5.72
N GLY A 201 19.34 -6.26 -5.98
CA GLY A 201 19.84 -7.56 -6.39
C GLY A 201 20.10 -8.56 -5.27
N SER A 202 19.60 -8.30 -4.06
CA SER A 202 19.56 -9.30 -2.99
C SER A 202 18.37 -10.23 -3.13
N GLU A 203 18.54 -11.49 -2.74
CA GLU A 203 17.45 -12.49 -2.60
C GLU A 203 16.84 -12.49 -1.19
N GLU A 204 17.10 -11.43 -0.44
CA GLU A 204 16.76 -11.27 0.97
C GLU A 204 16.01 -9.96 1.19
N VAL A 205 15.08 -9.99 2.14
CA VAL A 205 14.49 -8.79 2.74
C VAL A 205 15.03 -8.60 4.15
N ARG A 206 14.91 -7.39 4.69
CA ARG A 206 15.25 -7.09 6.08
C ARG A 206 13.99 -6.71 6.81
N VAL A 207 13.78 -7.28 7.98
CA VAL A 207 12.73 -6.87 8.92
C VAL A 207 13.41 -6.07 10.02
N HIS A 208 13.11 -4.78 10.08
CA HIS A 208 13.57 -3.87 11.11
C HIS A 208 12.49 -3.76 12.19
N VAL A 209 12.87 -3.87 13.46
CA VAL A 209 11.95 -3.77 14.59
C VAL A 209 12.25 -2.48 15.36
N PHE A 210 11.23 -1.64 15.52
CA PHE A 210 11.30 -0.34 16.16
C PHE A 210 10.41 -0.27 17.39
N ASP A 211 10.91 0.36 18.45
CA ASP A 211 10.11 0.77 19.59
C ASP A 211 9.24 2.01 19.30
N ALA A 212 8.45 2.44 20.28
CA ALA A 212 7.55 3.60 20.16
C ALA A 212 8.27 4.93 19.86
N GLU A 213 9.57 5.01 20.21
CA GLU A 213 10.42 6.16 19.95
C GLU A 213 11.29 5.99 18.69
N TRP A 214 10.97 5.00 17.85
CA TRP A 214 11.64 4.71 16.59
C TRP A 214 13.13 4.34 16.71
N ASN A 215 13.55 3.78 17.86
CA ASN A 215 14.86 3.17 17.97
C ASN A 215 14.82 1.74 17.38
N GLU A 216 15.75 1.41 16.48
CA GLU A 216 15.90 0.04 15.97
C GLU A 216 16.37 -0.87 17.11
N THR A 217 15.50 -1.77 17.57
CA THR A 217 15.80 -2.74 18.63
C THR A 217 16.33 -4.05 18.09
N ASP A 218 15.91 -4.42 16.88
CA ASP A 218 16.34 -5.64 16.21
C ASP A 218 16.30 -5.50 14.68
N LYS A 219 17.04 -6.38 14.00
CA LYS A 219 17.03 -6.51 12.55
C LYS A 219 17.28 -7.95 12.14
N VAL A 220 16.32 -8.51 11.39
CA VAL A 220 16.38 -9.88 10.90
C VAL A 220 16.52 -9.88 9.37
N ILE A 221 17.40 -10.74 8.85
CA ILE A 221 17.57 -10.95 7.41
C ILE A 221 16.79 -12.20 7.02
N VAL A 222 15.81 -12.04 6.13
CA VAL A 222 14.93 -13.12 5.70
C VAL A 222 15.27 -13.52 4.27
N PRO A 223 15.83 -14.73 4.05
CA PRO A 223 16.07 -15.23 2.71
C PRO A 223 14.74 -15.66 2.08
N LEU A 224 14.34 -15.01 0.97
CA LEU A 224 13.11 -15.35 0.26
C LEU A 224 13.36 -16.38 -0.85
N SER A 225 14.61 -16.54 -1.31
CA SER A 225 15.03 -17.41 -2.42
C SER A 225 14.31 -17.12 -3.76
N GLY A 226 14.67 -17.77 -4.87
CA GLY A 226 13.91 -17.71 -6.14
C GLY A 226 14.06 -16.45 -6.99
N GLY A 227 14.93 -15.53 -6.61
CA GLY A 227 15.20 -14.31 -7.37
C GLY A 227 15.47 -13.14 -6.46
N LYS A 228 15.75 -11.99 -7.04
CA LYS A 228 16.11 -10.79 -6.29
C LYS A 228 14.83 -10.12 -5.81
N ALA A 229 14.67 -10.03 -4.50
CA ALA A 229 13.52 -9.41 -3.87
C ALA A 229 13.51 -7.90 -4.13
N LYS A 230 12.32 -7.37 -4.40
CA LYS A 230 12.03 -5.96 -4.57
C LYS A 230 10.64 -5.67 -4.04
N TRP A 231 10.44 -4.40 -3.66
CA TRP A 231 9.12 -3.86 -3.33
C TRP A 231 8.29 -4.75 -2.38
N PRO A 232 8.79 -5.08 -1.18
CA PRO A 232 7.97 -5.67 -0.13
C PRO A 232 6.90 -4.67 0.33
N GLN A 233 5.76 -4.62 -0.36
CA GLN A 233 4.80 -3.51 -0.31
C GLN A 233 3.61 -3.74 0.63
N ARG A 234 3.42 -4.97 1.13
CA ARG A 234 2.47 -5.25 2.22
C ARG A 234 3.03 -6.32 3.14
N PHE A 235 3.04 -6.01 4.43
CA PHE A 235 3.41 -6.91 5.51
C PHE A 235 2.31 -6.86 6.58
N GLN A 236 1.74 -8.01 6.94
CA GLN A 236 0.63 -8.06 7.89
C GLN A 236 0.72 -9.32 8.77
N PRO A 237 0.31 -9.26 10.05
CA PRO A 237 0.19 -10.44 10.89
C PRO A 237 -0.72 -11.52 10.29
N TYR A 238 -0.39 -12.79 10.56
CA TYR A 238 -1.18 -13.96 10.18
C TYR A 238 -0.93 -15.13 11.14
N GLY A 239 -1.95 -15.52 11.92
CA GLY A 239 -1.75 -16.45 13.04
C GLY A 239 -0.66 -15.93 13.99
N ASP A 240 0.30 -16.80 14.32
CA ASP A 240 1.49 -16.44 15.11
C ASP A 240 2.65 -15.91 14.23
N GLY A 241 2.41 -15.68 12.95
CA GLY A 241 3.41 -15.30 11.96
C GLY A 241 2.98 -14.12 11.11
N TRP A 242 3.44 -14.11 9.85
CA TRP A 242 3.31 -12.96 8.96
C TRP A 242 3.08 -13.36 7.52
N LEU A 243 2.35 -12.51 6.79
CA LEU A 243 2.27 -12.55 5.33
C LEU A 243 3.01 -11.36 4.73
N LEU A 244 3.75 -11.61 3.65
CA LEU A 244 4.52 -10.61 2.92
C LEU A 244 4.26 -10.76 1.42
N THR A 245 3.85 -9.69 0.75
CA THR A 245 3.89 -9.64 -0.72
C THR A 245 5.07 -8.83 -1.22
N TYR A 246 5.67 -9.29 -2.32
CA TYR A 246 6.88 -8.70 -2.88
C TYR A 246 7.03 -9.09 -4.35
N LEU A 247 7.89 -8.37 -5.08
CA LEU A 247 8.32 -8.73 -6.42
C LEU A 247 9.64 -9.50 -6.36
N THR A 248 9.81 -10.44 -7.29
CA THR A 248 11.13 -11.02 -7.58
C THR A 248 11.50 -10.78 -9.03
N ASN A 249 12.77 -10.46 -9.28
CA ASN A 249 13.28 -10.52 -10.65
C ASN A 249 14.42 -11.54 -10.79
N THR A 250 14.45 -12.22 -11.93
CA THR A 250 15.55 -13.11 -12.33
C THR A 250 16.55 -12.42 -13.26
N GLY A 251 16.22 -11.20 -13.73
CA GLY A 251 16.99 -10.41 -14.68
C GLY A 251 17.43 -9.03 -14.17
N ALA A 252 17.89 -8.18 -15.09
CA ALA A 252 18.31 -6.80 -14.80
C ALA A 252 17.17 -5.77 -14.99
N GLY A 253 15.97 -6.20 -15.37
CA GLY A 253 14.82 -5.33 -15.62
C GLY A 253 14.08 -4.89 -14.35
N PRO A 254 13.21 -3.87 -14.46
CA PRO A 254 12.30 -3.48 -13.37
C PRO A 254 11.29 -4.60 -13.09
N ASP A 255 10.85 -5.27 -14.14
CA ASP A 255 9.87 -6.35 -14.18
C ASP A 255 10.23 -7.54 -13.29
N GLY A 256 9.20 -8.17 -12.72
CA GLY A 256 9.33 -9.30 -11.82
C GLY A 256 8.01 -9.99 -11.56
N ASP A 257 8.07 -11.26 -11.18
CA ASP A 257 6.90 -12.01 -10.73
C ASP A 257 6.49 -11.56 -9.32
N ILE A 258 5.20 -11.54 -9.05
CA ILE A 258 4.65 -11.24 -7.73
C ILE A 258 4.60 -12.52 -6.91
N TRP A 259 5.00 -12.40 -5.65
CA TRP A 259 4.99 -13.50 -4.69
C TRP A 259 4.21 -13.11 -3.43
N LEU A 260 3.66 -14.13 -2.78
CA LEU A 260 3.13 -14.06 -1.43
C LEU A 260 3.89 -15.08 -0.59
N ALA A 261 4.53 -14.62 0.49
CA ALA A 261 5.29 -15.42 1.43
C ALA A 261 4.60 -15.46 2.80
N ALA A 262 4.69 -16.60 3.46
CA ALA A 262 4.33 -16.80 4.85
C ALA A 262 5.60 -17.00 5.68
N LEU A 263 5.71 -16.23 6.76
CA LEU A 263 6.80 -16.29 7.73
C LEU A 263 6.25 -16.72 9.10
N ASP A 264 7.07 -17.38 9.92
CA ASP A 264 6.74 -17.62 11.33
C ASP A 264 7.02 -16.39 12.22
N ALA A 265 6.78 -16.53 13.53
CA ALA A 265 7.01 -15.50 14.54
C ALA A 265 8.45 -14.96 14.56
N ASP A 266 9.43 -15.81 14.19
CA ASP A 266 10.86 -15.50 14.16
C ASP A 266 11.31 -15.05 12.76
N PHE A 267 10.36 -14.77 11.86
CA PHE A 267 10.57 -14.37 10.47
C PHE A 267 11.26 -15.42 9.59
N ASN A 268 11.23 -16.71 9.95
CA ASN A 268 11.68 -17.76 9.04
C ASN A 268 10.64 -17.96 7.94
N LEU A 269 11.10 -18.06 6.69
CA LEU A 269 10.24 -18.41 5.56
C LEU A 269 9.69 -19.83 5.73
N ILE A 270 8.37 -19.94 5.81
CA ILE A 270 7.64 -21.22 5.92
C ILE A 270 7.22 -21.70 4.54
N GLU A 271 6.53 -20.85 3.80
CA GLU A 271 6.02 -21.16 2.47
C GLU A 271 5.95 -19.89 1.63
N ARG A 272 5.92 -20.05 0.31
CA ARG A 272 5.58 -18.97 -0.61
C ARG A 272 4.96 -19.53 -1.87
N ILE A 273 4.16 -18.70 -2.52
CA ILE A 273 3.58 -19.00 -3.82
C ILE A 273 3.85 -17.86 -4.79
N GLN A 274 4.01 -18.24 -6.06
CA GLN A 274 4.05 -17.30 -7.17
C GLN A 274 2.62 -16.93 -7.53
N VAL A 275 2.34 -15.63 -7.57
CA VAL A 275 1.01 -15.07 -7.83
C VAL A 275 0.83 -14.79 -9.32
N THR A 276 1.89 -14.30 -9.98
CA THR A 276 1.85 -14.02 -11.42
C THR A 276 2.81 -14.89 -12.20
N ASP A 277 2.35 -15.36 -13.36
CA ASP A 277 3.19 -16.08 -14.31
C ASP A 277 3.61 -15.10 -15.43
N ASN A 278 4.91 -14.84 -15.55
CA ASN A 278 5.63 -14.08 -16.60
C ASN A 278 6.06 -12.65 -16.25
N GLY A 279 5.74 -12.12 -15.07
CA GLY A 279 6.31 -10.91 -14.43
C GLY A 279 6.42 -9.62 -15.25
N GLU A 280 5.91 -9.58 -16.49
CA GLU A 280 6.18 -8.52 -17.46
C GLU A 280 5.31 -7.30 -17.14
N ASN A 281 5.96 -6.21 -16.73
CA ASN A 281 5.34 -4.97 -16.26
C ASN A 281 4.42 -5.15 -15.04
N ASP A 282 4.58 -6.20 -14.25
CA ASP A 282 3.92 -6.36 -12.95
C ASP A 282 4.59 -5.46 -11.91
N ASN A 283 3.79 -4.69 -11.19
CA ASN A 283 4.27 -3.64 -10.30
C ASN A 283 3.36 -3.48 -9.07
N ARG A 284 3.95 -2.93 -7.99
CA ARG A 284 3.28 -2.48 -6.76
C ARG A 284 2.34 -3.55 -6.18
N PRO A 285 2.88 -4.73 -5.83
CA PRO A 285 2.07 -5.78 -5.26
C PRO A 285 1.48 -5.35 -3.93
N TRP A 286 0.27 -5.77 -3.65
CA TRP A 286 -0.44 -5.47 -2.41
C TRP A 286 -1.30 -6.66 -2.04
N PHE A 287 -1.66 -6.80 -0.77
CA PHE A 287 -2.70 -7.75 -0.40
C PHE A 287 -3.63 -7.24 0.69
N ALA A 288 -4.86 -7.75 0.67
CA ALA A 288 -5.80 -7.67 1.78
C ALA A 288 -6.28 -9.08 2.14
N ARG A 289 -6.37 -9.35 3.43
CA ARG A 289 -6.87 -10.61 3.96
C ARG A 289 -8.27 -10.41 4.54
N ARG A 290 -9.14 -11.39 4.30
CA ARG A 290 -10.47 -11.52 4.90
C ARG A 290 -10.72 -13.00 5.20
N GLY A 291 -10.77 -13.37 6.47
CA GLY A 291 -10.79 -14.77 6.90
C GLY A 291 -9.68 -15.62 6.26
N SER A 292 -10.06 -16.70 5.58
CA SER A 292 -9.15 -17.60 4.84
C SER A 292 -8.91 -17.20 3.38
N SER A 293 -9.25 -15.97 3.00
CA SER A 293 -9.10 -15.44 1.65
C SER A 293 -8.14 -14.26 1.65
N VAL A 294 -7.19 -14.25 0.73
CA VAL A 294 -6.28 -13.13 0.50
C VAL A 294 -6.47 -12.64 -0.93
N VAL A 295 -6.83 -11.38 -1.10
CA VAL A 295 -6.78 -10.70 -2.41
C VAL A 295 -5.38 -10.17 -2.59
N VAL A 296 -4.65 -10.65 -3.58
CA VAL A 296 -3.38 -10.06 -4.00
C VAL A 296 -3.64 -9.18 -5.20
N SER A 297 -3.34 -7.88 -5.10
CA SER A 297 -3.53 -6.89 -6.16
C SER A 297 -2.23 -6.29 -6.64
N TYR A 298 -2.25 -5.81 -7.88
CA TYR A 298 -1.09 -5.23 -8.55
C TYR A 298 -1.55 -4.44 -9.77
N ASP A 299 -0.63 -3.71 -10.39
CA ASP A 299 -0.84 -3.16 -11.72
C ASP A 299 0.07 -3.82 -12.76
N ARG A 300 -0.53 -4.10 -13.93
CA ARG A 300 0.17 -4.54 -15.13
C ARG A 300 -0.13 -3.58 -16.25
N ASN A 301 0.89 -2.91 -16.79
CA ASN A 301 0.73 -1.91 -17.85
C ASN A 301 -0.30 -0.81 -17.51
N VAL A 302 -0.26 -0.29 -16.28
CA VAL A 302 -1.22 0.74 -15.80
C VAL A 302 -2.67 0.23 -15.85
N GLN A 303 -2.87 -1.05 -15.52
CA GLN A 303 -4.19 -1.63 -15.35
C GLN A 303 -4.22 -2.43 -14.04
N PRO A 304 -5.15 -2.12 -13.13
CA PRO A 304 -5.39 -2.92 -11.94
C PRO A 304 -5.70 -4.37 -12.27
N ARG A 305 -5.12 -5.26 -11.47
CA ARG A 305 -5.30 -6.71 -11.48
C ARG A 305 -5.42 -7.20 -10.05
N ALA A 306 -6.10 -8.33 -9.89
CA ALA A 306 -6.21 -9.02 -8.62
C ALA A 306 -6.31 -10.52 -8.83
N THR A 307 -5.92 -11.30 -7.82
CA THR A 307 -6.21 -12.72 -7.73
C THR A 307 -6.49 -13.08 -6.28
N PHE A 308 -7.35 -14.09 -6.09
CA PHE A 308 -7.57 -14.65 -4.77
C PHE A 308 -6.58 -15.78 -4.51
N VAL A 309 -5.96 -15.73 -3.34
CA VAL A 309 -5.21 -16.83 -2.74
C VAL A 309 -6.03 -17.35 -1.57
N ARG A 310 -6.30 -18.66 -1.55
CA ARG A 310 -6.97 -19.33 -0.44
C ARG A 310 -5.93 -19.83 0.55
N LEU A 311 -6.12 -19.47 1.81
CA LEU A 311 -5.32 -19.97 2.92
C LEU A 311 -5.90 -21.31 3.39
N ALA A 312 -5.03 -22.23 3.81
CA ALA A 312 -5.46 -23.53 4.34
C ALA A 312 -6.15 -23.42 5.71
N ASP A 313 -5.81 -22.39 6.48
CA ASP A 313 -6.46 -21.96 7.72
C ASP A 313 -6.74 -20.46 7.63
N ALA A 314 -7.82 -20.00 8.26
CA ALA A 314 -8.07 -18.58 8.40
C ALA A 314 -6.96 -17.91 9.19
N GLY A 315 -6.45 -18.53 10.27
CA GLY A 315 -5.26 -18.09 11.02
C GLY A 315 -5.32 -16.69 11.65
N GLY A 316 -5.71 -16.58 12.91
CA GLY A 316 -5.68 -15.30 13.67
C GLY A 316 -6.66 -14.24 13.15
N ASP A 317 -6.59 -13.04 13.73
CA ASP A 317 -7.37 -11.86 13.33
C ASP A 317 -6.99 -11.43 11.90
N ASP A 318 -7.96 -11.00 11.09
CA ASP A 318 -7.75 -10.44 9.75
C ASP A 318 -7.63 -8.90 9.76
N GLY A 319 -7.74 -8.28 10.93
CA GLY A 319 -7.62 -6.84 11.14
C GLY A 319 -8.90 -6.06 10.79
N LEU A 320 -10.02 -6.77 10.66
CA LEU A 320 -11.34 -6.14 10.61
C LEU A 320 -11.76 -5.78 12.05
N PRO A 321 -12.29 -4.57 12.31
CA PRO A 321 -12.85 -4.27 13.61
C PRO A 321 -14.01 -5.23 13.85
N ASP A 322 -13.99 -5.86 15.02
CA ASP A 322 -15.13 -6.65 15.50
C ASP A 322 -16.29 -5.69 15.76
N THR A 323 -17.22 -5.58 14.79
CA THR A 323 -18.43 -4.77 14.95
C THR A 323 -19.47 -5.48 15.83
N GLY A 324 -19.18 -6.69 16.32
CA GLY A 324 -20.02 -7.43 17.24
C GLY A 324 -21.32 -7.91 16.60
N GLU A 325 -21.24 -8.80 15.62
CA GLU A 325 -22.41 -9.59 15.23
C GLU A 325 -22.57 -10.80 16.17
N GLY A 326 -23.36 -10.63 17.24
CA GLY A 326 -23.80 -11.77 18.04
C GLY A 326 -24.15 -11.55 19.51
N ALA A 327 -24.57 -10.35 19.93
CA ALA A 327 -25.44 -10.28 21.10
C ALA A 327 -26.84 -10.72 20.68
N ASP A 328 -27.04 -12.03 20.57
CA ASP A 328 -28.36 -12.64 20.62
C ASP A 328 -28.89 -12.37 22.03
N ASP A 329 -29.49 -11.19 22.23
CA ASP A 329 -30.28 -10.83 23.42
C ASP A 329 -31.58 -11.66 23.41
N GLY A 330 -31.41 -12.97 23.48
CA GLY A 330 -32.47 -13.93 23.68
C GLY A 330 -32.94 -13.91 25.12
N ASP A 331 -33.61 -12.85 25.56
CA ASP A 331 -34.73 -12.90 26.50
C ASP A 331 -35.41 -11.53 26.63
N ASP A 332 -36.38 -11.22 25.76
CA ASP A 332 -37.43 -10.26 26.12
C ASP A 332 -38.81 -10.80 25.72
N THR A 333 -39.28 -11.74 26.53
CA THR A 333 -40.68 -12.15 26.58
C THR A 333 -41.47 -11.16 27.43
N GLY A 334 -41.85 -10.02 26.84
CA GLY A 334 -42.58 -8.96 27.54
C GLY A 334 -43.68 -8.32 26.70
N GLU A 335 -44.87 -8.93 26.73
CA GLU A 335 -46.12 -8.42 26.14
C GLU A 335 -46.50 -6.99 26.59
N GLY A 336 -46.93 -6.17 25.63
CA GLY A 336 -47.73 -4.95 25.82
C GLY A 336 -47.53 -4.00 24.64
N GLY A 337 -48.48 -3.74 23.74
CA GLY A 337 -49.91 -3.58 23.91
C GLY A 337 -50.25 -2.10 23.71
N GLY A 338 -50.85 -1.73 22.57
CA GLY A 338 -51.67 -0.53 22.44
C GLY A 338 -51.27 0.51 21.38
N ASP A 339 -51.99 0.50 20.27
CA ASP A 339 -52.61 1.62 19.55
C ASP A 339 -51.94 3.01 19.53
N SER A 340 -51.60 3.50 18.33
CA SER A 340 -52.47 4.45 17.62
C SER A 340 -51.83 4.93 16.32
N ALA A 341 -52.68 5.01 15.29
CA ALA A 341 -52.41 5.70 14.04
C ALA A 341 -52.23 7.21 14.25
N ASP A 342 -51.40 7.85 13.43
CA ASP A 342 -51.90 8.93 12.56
C ASP A 342 -50.90 9.34 11.47
N THR A 343 -51.52 9.68 10.35
CA THR A 343 -51.08 10.15 9.03
C THR A 343 -50.27 11.45 8.98
N ALA A 344 -49.42 11.58 7.94
CA ALA A 344 -49.39 12.67 6.93
C ALA A 344 -48.12 12.49 6.05
N ASP A 345 -48.20 12.18 4.75
CA ASP A 345 -48.55 13.03 3.60
C ASP A 345 -47.82 14.39 3.50
N GLY A 346 -46.94 14.48 2.49
CA GLY A 346 -46.28 15.71 2.00
C GLY A 346 -45.20 15.35 0.96
N VAL A 347 -45.53 15.13 -0.32
CA VAL A 347 -45.64 16.15 -1.40
C VAL A 347 -44.36 16.95 -1.65
N GLY A 348 -43.65 16.60 -2.74
CA GLY A 348 -43.42 17.54 -3.85
C GLY A 348 -42.03 18.18 -4.01
N GLY A 349 -41.46 17.98 -5.21
CA GLY A 349 -40.39 18.79 -5.81
C GLY A 349 -39.15 17.95 -6.12
N GLY A 350 -38.87 17.50 -7.34
CA GLY A 350 -39.04 18.20 -8.62
C GLY A 350 -37.80 19.05 -8.88
N GLY A 351 -36.72 18.43 -9.37
CA GLY A 351 -35.45 19.08 -9.65
C GLY A 351 -34.50 18.15 -10.38
N ASP A 352 -34.82 17.85 -11.64
CA ASP A 352 -33.88 17.23 -12.58
C ASP A 352 -32.70 18.20 -12.79
N VAL A 353 -31.52 17.83 -12.29
CA VAL A 353 -30.26 18.47 -12.68
C VAL A 353 -29.60 17.57 -13.71
N GLU A 354 -29.90 17.86 -14.98
CA GLU A 354 -29.14 17.39 -16.13
C GLU A 354 -27.70 17.93 -16.02
N CYS A 355 -26.77 17.11 -15.49
CA CYS A 355 -25.35 17.32 -15.73
C CYS A 355 -25.00 16.74 -17.10
N LEU A 356 -24.96 17.64 -18.10
CA LEU A 356 -24.45 17.38 -19.44
C LEU A 356 -23.02 16.85 -19.38
N CYS A 357 -22.84 15.58 -19.77
CA CYS A 357 -21.56 15.02 -20.16
C CYS A 357 -21.07 15.74 -21.43
N ALA A 358 -20.11 16.66 -21.27
CA ALA A 358 -19.33 17.14 -22.39
C ALA A 358 -18.24 16.10 -22.70
N ALA A 359 -18.44 15.35 -23.79
CA ALA A 359 -17.44 14.49 -24.39
C ALA A 359 -16.23 15.32 -24.85
N GLY A 360 -15.14 15.27 -24.07
CA GLY A 360 -13.82 15.74 -24.44
C GLY A 360 -12.97 14.56 -24.94
N SER A 361 -12.44 14.68 -26.15
CA SER A 361 -11.65 13.66 -26.85
C SER A 361 -10.37 13.25 -26.10
N PRO A 362 -9.86 12.02 -26.30
CA PRO A 362 -8.67 11.53 -25.62
C PRO A 362 -7.42 12.22 -26.18
N LEU A 363 -6.76 13.03 -25.36
CA LEU A 363 -5.38 13.42 -25.60
C LEU A 363 -4.48 12.32 -25.02
N ALA A 364 -3.88 11.56 -25.91
CA ALA A 364 -2.80 10.63 -25.63
C ALA A 364 -1.62 11.40 -25.03
N SER A 365 -1.49 11.39 -23.70
CA SER A 365 -0.26 11.74 -22.99
C SER A 365 0.55 10.46 -22.78
N GLY A 366 1.24 10.04 -23.84
CA GLY A 366 2.37 9.14 -23.70
C GLY A 366 3.55 9.91 -23.10
N ALA A 367 3.79 9.71 -21.80
CA ALA A 367 5.06 10.03 -21.17
C ALA A 367 5.71 8.70 -20.79
N GLY A 368 6.67 8.30 -21.62
CA GLY A 368 7.48 7.11 -21.41
C GLY A 368 8.35 7.25 -20.16
N ILE A 369 8.34 6.21 -19.35
CA ILE A 369 9.30 5.99 -18.27
C ILE A 369 10.68 5.82 -18.91
N LEU A 370 11.55 6.82 -18.72
CA LEU A 370 12.97 6.75 -19.06
C LEU A 370 13.74 6.23 -17.84
N LEU A 371 14.01 4.93 -17.83
CA LEU A 371 14.92 4.27 -16.89
C LEU A 371 16.36 4.75 -17.12
N GLY A 372 16.88 5.54 -16.18
CA GLY A 372 18.28 5.98 -16.16
C GLY A 372 19.21 4.90 -15.59
N ALA A 373 19.85 4.11 -16.45
CA ALA A 373 20.98 3.27 -16.07
C ALA A 373 22.31 4.00 -16.33
N ALA A 374 22.98 4.47 -15.27
CA ALA A 374 24.31 5.06 -15.37
C ALA A 374 25.41 3.99 -15.32
N ALA A 375 26.03 3.71 -16.47
CA ALA A 375 27.24 2.89 -16.55
C ALA A 375 28.50 3.77 -16.45
N VAL A 376 29.26 3.58 -15.37
CA VAL A 376 30.61 4.13 -15.18
C VAL A 376 31.61 3.26 -15.92
N LEU A 377 32.22 3.77 -17.00
CA LEU A 377 33.49 3.27 -17.52
C LEU A 377 34.35 4.45 -17.99
N GLY A 378 35.43 4.70 -17.26
CA GLY A 378 36.46 5.66 -17.65
C GLY A 378 37.44 5.08 -18.67
N ALA A 379 37.93 5.92 -19.59
CA ALA A 379 39.33 5.96 -20.02
C ALA A 379 39.62 7.11 -21.01
N ARG A 380 40.57 7.96 -20.62
CA ARG A 380 41.66 8.59 -21.41
C ARG A 380 41.34 9.45 -22.67
N ARG A 381 41.63 10.75 -22.50
CA ARG A 381 42.16 11.74 -23.49
C ARG A 381 43.35 11.18 -24.31
N PRO A 382 43.70 11.70 -25.53
CA PRO A 382 44.02 13.14 -25.71
C PRO A 382 43.86 13.81 -27.11
N SER A 383 43.78 15.15 -27.08
CA SER A 383 44.18 16.18 -28.09
C SER A 383 43.49 16.13 -29.48
N ARG A 384 43.15 17.22 -30.18
CA ARG A 384 43.93 18.43 -30.47
C ARG A 384 43.04 19.45 -31.23
N SER A 385 43.29 20.74 -30.99
CA SER A 385 43.22 21.90 -31.91
C SER A 385 41.97 22.20 -32.77
N GLY A 386 41.49 23.46 -32.69
CA GLY A 386 41.11 24.20 -33.90
C GLY A 386 39.94 25.19 -33.83
N ARG A 387 40.25 26.44 -33.44
CA ARG A 387 39.78 27.73 -34.04
C ARG A 387 38.29 28.01 -34.37
N THR A 388 37.78 29.00 -33.59
CA THR A 388 37.24 30.33 -34.00
C THR A 388 35.77 30.46 -34.48
N PRO A 389 35.00 31.46 -33.98
CA PRO A 389 33.55 31.56 -34.14
C PRO A 389 33.11 32.52 -35.28
N CYS A 390 31.87 32.35 -35.74
CA CYS A 390 31.13 33.37 -36.49
C CYS A 390 30.09 34.04 -35.57
N ARG A 391 30.04 35.38 -35.61
CA ARG A 391 29.02 36.25 -35.01
C ARG A 391 27.86 36.44 -36.00
N PRO A 392 26.61 36.63 -35.54
CA PRO A 392 25.49 37.03 -36.37
C PRO A 392 25.44 38.56 -36.56
N THR A 393 24.73 38.97 -37.61
CA THR A 393 24.35 40.35 -37.96
C THR A 393 23.36 40.96 -37.00
#